data_AF-A0A9W8D1I7-F1
#
_entry.id   AF-A0A9W8D1I7-F1
#
_cell.length_a   1.000
_cell.length_b   1.000
_cell.length_c   1.000
_cell.angle_alpha   90.00
_cell.angle_beta   90.00
_cell.angle_gamma   90.00
#
_symmetry.space_group_name_H-M   'P 1'
#
loop_
_entity.id
_entity.type
_entity.pdbx_description
1 polymer ?
#
loop_
_entity_poly.entity_id
_entity_poly.type
_entity_poly.pdbx_seq_one_letter_code
_entity_poly.pdbx_strand_id
1 'polypeptide(L)'
;MPLAAKLCCWLAGLQALTVIGLEVSILVRVLKYVENVFSSWSSDKGVAIYFMLLVIASLYGVFLVVGGVLNGDTIQIIGFCVFNLFTMSLAIFRYFQVRTWLNDEVVIGDLVYNMIQREMLASIVVMAGITAVFGVLTYFVFHSFGWEIYKRVGADMKIRRMYINYRLLVLLLKMDFFVFVGFAVSYIILILKSSDPEFGITIALVPLTLMVLSLAFWGLRRESVWAMWTVVVLLCASSAYFVFKCARMYDPKQEAKYATQKPMMTYYTVVSLVVVAGTLHQ
;
A
#
# COMPACT_ATOMS: atom_id res chain seq x y z
N MET A 1 21.69 -17.56 -7.85
CA MET A 1 20.30 -17.06 -8.03
C MET A 1 19.72 -17.63 -9.31
N PRO A 2 18.54 -18.26 -9.28
CA PRO A 2 17.88 -18.77 -10.47
C PRO A 2 17.53 -17.63 -11.44
N LEU A 3 17.59 -17.90 -12.74
CA LEU A 3 17.36 -16.91 -13.80
C LEU A 3 15.97 -16.26 -13.69
N ALA A 4 14.96 -17.04 -13.31
CA ALA A 4 13.60 -16.56 -13.05
C ALA A 4 13.54 -15.46 -11.97
N ALA A 5 14.36 -15.55 -10.93
CA ALA A 5 14.38 -14.56 -9.86
C ALA A 5 15.01 -13.23 -10.31
N LYS A 6 16.04 -13.28 -11.15
CA LYS A 6 16.62 -12.08 -11.78
C LYS A 6 15.60 -11.40 -12.69
N LEU A 7 14.88 -12.19 -13.50
CA LEU A 7 13.82 -11.66 -14.37
C LEU A 7 12.70 -10.97 -13.57
N CYS A 8 12.30 -11.53 -12.43
CA CYS A 8 11.31 -10.90 -11.54
C CYS A 8 11.76 -9.52 -11.05
N CYS A 9 13.00 -9.38 -10.59
CA CYS A 9 13.52 -8.09 -10.16
C CYS A 9 13.59 -7.07 -11.30
N TRP A 10 14.06 -7.48 -12.48
CA TRP A 10 14.11 -6.61 -13.67
C TRP A 10 12.71 -6.15 -14.09
N LEU A 11 11.74 -7.07 -14.11
CA LEU A 11 10.38 -6.78 -14.54
C LEU A 11 9.66 -5.85 -13.55
N ALA A 12 9.88 -6.03 -12.25
CA ALA A 12 9.33 -5.14 -11.22
C ALA A 12 10.00 -3.75 -11.26
N GLY A 13 11.31 -3.69 -11.50
CA GLY A 13 12.02 -2.43 -11.69
C GLY A 13 11.48 -1.67 -12.91
N LEU A 14 11.26 -2.36 -14.03
CA LEU A 14 10.69 -1.79 -15.24
C LEU A 14 9.24 -1.32 -15.00
N GLN A 15 8.44 -2.11 -14.29
CA GLN A 15 7.09 -1.71 -13.86
C GLN A 15 7.13 -0.41 -13.05
N ALA A 16 7.96 -0.34 -12.01
CA ALA A 16 8.04 0.85 -11.17
C ALA A 16 8.54 2.07 -11.97
N LEU A 17 9.56 1.91 -12.81
CA LEU A 17 10.06 3.00 -13.65
C LEU A 17 9.00 3.52 -14.64
N THR A 18 8.24 2.62 -15.28
CA THR A 18 7.18 3.01 -16.22
C THR A 18 6.01 3.69 -15.49
N VAL A 19 5.56 3.15 -14.36
CA VAL A 19 4.50 3.77 -13.56
C VAL A 19 4.94 5.12 -13.04
N ILE A 20 6.11 5.24 -12.40
CA ILE A 20 6.64 6.51 -11.89
C ILE A 20 6.80 7.53 -13.03
N GLY A 21 7.32 7.11 -14.18
CA GLY A 21 7.45 7.99 -15.35
C GLY A 21 6.11 8.55 -15.81
N LEU A 22 5.07 7.72 -15.87
CA LEU A 22 3.70 8.14 -16.20
C LEU A 22 3.11 9.04 -15.11
N GLU A 23 3.29 8.71 -13.82
CA GLU A 23 2.80 9.54 -12.72
C GLU A 23 3.41 10.95 -12.76
N VAL A 24 4.73 11.04 -12.98
CA VAL A 24 5.44 12.33 -13.06
C VAL A 24 5.02 13.10 -14.30
N SER A 25 4.86 12.45 -15.47
CA SER A 25 4.41 13.13 -16.69
C SER A 25 3.03 13.73 -16.54
N ILE A 26 2.10 12.97 -15.95
CA ILE A 26 0.73 13.42 -15.70
C ILE A 26 0.73 14.59 -14.72
N LEU A 27 1.47 14.47 -13.60
CA LEU A 27 1.56 15.53 -12.59
C LEU A 27 2.12 16.82 -13.19
N VAL A 28 3.18 16.75 -14.00
CA VAL A 28 3.77 17.92 -14.68
C VAL A 28 2.77 18.58 -15.64
N ARG A 29 2.00 17.79 -16.41
CA ARG A 29 0.95 18.35 -17.28
C ARG A 29 -0.13 19.06 -16.46
N VAL A 30 -0.60 18.45 -15.37
CA VAL A 30 -1.61 19.04 -14.49
C VAL A 30 -1.10 20.36 -13.88
N LEU A 31 0.15 20.39 -13.41
CA LEU A 31 0.78 21.58 -12.84
C LEU A 31 0.97 22.73 -13.83
N LYS A 32 1.16 22.41 -15.12
CA LYS A 32 1.33 23.44 -16.17
C LYS A 32 0.05 24.21 -16.46
N TYR A 33 -1.11 23.57 -16.30
CA TYR A 33 -2.40 24.16 -16.64
C TYR A 33 -3.22 24.60 -15.41
N VAL A 34 -2.87 24.13 -14.21
CA VAL A 34 -3.56 24.47 -12.96
C VAL A 34 -2.56 25.03 -11.94
N GLU A 35 -2.61 26.33 -11.68
CA GLU A 35 -1.64 27.04 -10.81
C GLU A 35 -1.76 26.70 -9.31
N ASN A 36 -2.82 26.00 -8.87
CA ASN A 36 -3.13 25.79 -7.45
C ASN A 36 -3.04 24.34 -6.94
N VAL A 37 -2.39 23.44 -7.67
CA VAL A 37 -2.31 22.01 -7.30
C VAL A 37 -1.59 21.80 -5.95
N PHE A 38 -0.57 22.61 -5.66
CA PHE A 38 0.19 22.55 -4.41
C PHE A 38 -0.14 23.69 -3.44
N SER A 39 -0.80 24.79 -3.82
CA SER A 39 -1.01 25.92 -2.89
C SER A 39 -2.01 25.61 -1.76
N SER A 40 -2.74 24.48 -1.88
CA SER A 40 -3.80 24.05 -0.96
C SER A 40 -3.43 22.80 -0.14
N TRP A 41 -2.19 22.68 0.37
CA TRP A 41 -1.77 21.57 1.25
C TRP A 41 -2.67 21.35 2.49
N SER A 42 -3.55 22.29 2.81
CA SER A 42 -4.46 22.29 3.96
C SER A 42 -5.95 22.38 3.61
N SER A 43 -6.31 22.36 2.31
CA SER A 43 -7.70 22.51 1.87
C SER A 43 -8.06 21.39 0.91
N ASP A 44 -8.91 20.44 1.35
CA ASP A 44 -9.84 19.49 0.68
C ASP A 44 -9.54 18.94 -0.75
N LYS A 45 -8.41 19.30 -1.37
CA LYS A 45 -8.14 19.31 -2.81
C LYS A 45 -6.69 18.94 -3.13
N GLY A 46 -5.98 18.29 -2.21
CA GLY A 46 -4.60 17.86 -2.41
C GLY A 46 -4.49 16.68 -3.38
N VAL A 47 -4.89 16.82 -4.65
CA VAL A 47 -4.87 15.72 -5.65
C VAL A 47 -3.47 15.15 -5.84
N ALA A 48 -2.44 15.97 -5.64
CA ALA A 48 -1.03 15.55 -5.65
C ALA A 48 -0.74 14.37 -4.71
N ILE A 49 -1.48 14.21 -3.60
CA ILE A 49 -1.23 13.11 -2.66
C ILE A 49 -1.48 11.75 -3.29
N TYR A 50 -2.46 11.62 -4.18
CA TYR A 50 -2.78 10.36 -4.84
C TYR A 50 -1.64 9.90 -5.76
N PHE A 51 -1.01 10.86 -6.46
CA PHE A 51 0.19 10.60 -7.26
C PHE A 51 1.36 10.18 -6.36
N MET A 52 1.61 10.91 -5.27
CA MET A 52 2.70 10.62 -4.33
C MET A 52 2.54 9.25 -3.67
N LEU A 53 1.33 8.89 -3.26
CA LEU A 53 1.03 7.57 -2.68
C LEU A 53 1.29 6.44 -3.67
N LEU A 54 0.94 6.63 -4.96
CA LEU A 54 1.21 5.61 -5.97
C LEU A 54 2.71 5.47 -6.25
N VAL A 55 3.47 6.57 -6.29
CA VAL A 55 4.93 6.55 -6.43
C VAL A 55 5.57 5.81 -5.24
N ILE A 56 5.20 6.18 -4.01
CA ILE A 56 5.70 5.53 -2.79
C ILE A 56 5.34 4.03 -2.78
N ALA A 57 4.11 3.68 -3.19
CA ALA A 57 3.70 2.29 -3.29
C ALA A 57 4.51 1.51 -4.33
N SER A 58 4.76 2.09 -5.50
CA SER A 58 5.56 1.45 -6.55
C SER A 58 7.01 1.18 -6.08
N LEU A 59 7.63 2.12 -5.37
CA LEU A 59 8.97 1.95 -4.78
C LEU A 59 8.98 0.87 -3.70
N TYR A 60 7.96 0.86 -2.84
CA TYR A 60 7.82 -0.16 -1.81
C TYR A 60 7.61 -1.56 -2.41
N GLY A 61 6.89 -1.67 -3.53
CA GLY A 61 6.77 -2.92 -4.28
C GLY A 61 8.11 -3.47 -4.75
N VAL A 62 8.98 -2.61 -5.29
CA VAL A 62 10.35 -3.00 -5.68
C VAL A 62 11.15 -3.46 -4.46
N PHE A 63 11.06 -2.74 -3.35
CA PHE A 63 11.71 -3.15 -2.09
C PHE A 63 11.24 -4.54 -1.63
N LEU A 64 9.95 -4.84 -1.73
CA LEU A 64 9.40 -6.14 -1.37
C LEU A 64 9.94 -7.26 -2.25
N VAL A 65 9.92 -7.11 -3.58
CA VAL A 65 10.35 -8.19 -4.49
C VAL A 65 11.86 -8.40 -4.42
N VAL A 66 12.65 -7.32 -4.31
CA VAL A 66 14.11 -7.42 -4.16
C VAL A 66 14.44 -8.11 -2.84
N GLY A 67 13.82 -7.71 -1.73
CA GLY A 67 13.99 -8.38 -0.45
C GLY A 67 13.59 -9.87 -0.51
N GLY A 68 12.50 -10.19 -1.20
CA GLY A 68 12.05 -11.58 -1.39
C GLY A 68 13.04 -12.41 -2.20
N VAL A 69 13.56 -11.87 -3.29
CA VAL A 69 14.54 -12.57 -4.16
C VAL A 69 15.90 -12.72 -3.48
N LEU A 70 16.39 -11.70 -2.78
CA LEU A 70 17.67 -11.73 -2.07
C LEU A 70 17.68 -12.79 -0.95
N ASN A 71 16.57 -12.87 -0.20
CA ASN A 71 16.45 -13.83 0.90
C ASN A 71 16.03 -15.24 0.44
N GLY A 72 15.57 -15.39 -0.81
CA GLY A 72 14.98 -16.64 -1.32
C GLY A 72 13.60 -16.92 -0.72
N ASP A 73 12.84 -15.87 -0.41
CA ASP A 73 11.59 -15.92 0.33
C ASP A 73 10.41 -15.94 -0.65
N THR A 74 10.00 -17.15 -1.04
CA THR A 74 8.87 -17.37 -1.95
C THR A 74 7.58 -16.74 -1.44
N ILE A 75 7.34 -16.78 -0.12
CA ILE A 75 6.17 -16.17 0.51
C ILE A 75 6.15 -14.66 0.26
N GLN A 76 7.30 -13.99 0.34
CA GLN A 76 7.41 -12.56 0.09
C GLN A 76 7.14 -12.21 -1.39
N ILE A 77 7.51 -13.09 -2.32
CA ILE A 77 7.20 -12.93 -3.75
C ILE A 77 5.70 -13.08 -4.01
N ILE A 78 5.03 -14.04 -3.37
CA ILE A 78 3.55 -14.16 -3.42
C ILE A 78 2.90 -12.90 -2.83
N GLY A 79 3.42 -12.41 -1.71
CA GLY A 79 2.99 -11.16 -1.10
C GLY A 79 3.11 -9.97 -2.05
N PHE A 80 4.20 -9.88 -2.83
CA PHE A 80 4.37 -8.84 -3.84
C PHE A 80 3.27 -8.90 -4.92
N CYS A 81 2.79 -10.08 -5.34
CA CYS A 81 1.66 -10.17 -6.26
C CYS A 81 0.36 -9.59 -5.66
N VAL A 82 0.08 -9.90 -4.39
CA VAL A 82 -1.08 -9.33 -3.68
C VAL A 82 -0.92 -7.81 -3.54
N PHE A 83 0.29 -7.34 -3.26
CA PHE A 83 0.59 -5.92 -3.17
C PHE A 83 0.42 -5.20 -4.52
N ASN A 84 0.76 -5.85 -5.64
CA ASN A 84 0.49 -5.31 -6.97
C ASN A 84 -1.01 -5.15 -7.27
N LEU A 85 -1.86 -6.06 -6.79
CA LEU A 85 -3.32 -5.87 -6.87
C LEU A 85 -3.79 -4.68 -6.02
N PHE A 86 -3.18 -4.52 -4.84
CA PHE A 86 -3.45 -3.37 -3.99
C PHE A 86 -3.04 -2.04 -4.65
N THR A 87 -1.84 -1.96 -5.24
CA THR A 87 -1.38 -0.74 -5.94
C THR A 87 -2.17 -0.47 -7.21
N MET A 88 -2.59 -1.50 -7.94
CA MET A 88 -3.49 -1.35 -9.09
C MET A 88 -4.81 -0.70 -8.66
N SER A 89 -5.37 -1.14 -7.53
CA SER A 89 -6.60 -0.54 -6.98
C SER A 89 -6.39 0.94 -6.62
N LEU A 90 -5.24 1.31 -6.05
CA LEU A 90 -4.89 2.72 -5.79
C LEU A 90 -4.83 3.54 -7.09
N ALA A 91 -4.30 2.99 -8.18
CA ALA A 91 -4.28 3.66 -9.48
C ALA A 91 -5.70 3.94 -10.01
N ILE A 92 -6.64 3.01 -9.78
CA ILE A 92 -8.06 3.18 -10.12
C ILE A 92 -8.69 4.29 -9.27
N PHE A 93 -8.48 4.31 -7.95
CA PHE A 93 -8.99 5.39 -7.09
C PHE A 93 -8.43 6.75 -7.50
N ARG A 94 -7.12 6.82 -7.78
CA ARG A 94 -6.46 8.03 -8.28
C ARG A 94 -7.11 8.52 -9.57
N TYR A 95 -7.44 7.63 -10.52
CA TYR A 95 -8.15 8.01 -11.74
C TYR A 95 -9.51 8.67 -11.45
N PHE A 96 -10.34 8.07 -10.60
CA PHE A 96 -11.64 8.65 -10.25
C PHE A 96 -11.50 9.99 -9.54
N GLN A 97 -10.56 10.11 -8.61
CA GLN A 97 -10.37 11.34 -7.83
C GLN A 97 -9.86 12.51 -8.65
N VAL A 98 -8.94 12.26 -9.59
CA VAL A 98 -8.47 13.32 -10.48
C VAL A 98 -9.60 13.76 -11.41
N ARG A 99 -10.44 12.83 -11.88
CA ARG A 99 -11.59 13.16 -12.71
C ARG A 99 -12.62 14.00 -11.97
N THR A 100 -12.98 13.64 -10.75
CA THR A 100 -13.94 14.42 -9.94
C THR A 100 -13.40 15.82 -9.66
N TRP A 101 -12.11 15.94 -9.36
CA TRP A 101 -11.49 17.24 -9.13
C TRP A 101 -11.44 18.14 -10.39
N LEU A 102 -11.16 17.57 -11.57
CA LEU A 102 -11.14 18.34 -12.82
C LEU A 102 -12.54 18.83 -13.23
N ASN A 103 -13.59 18.06 -12.95
CA ASN A 103 -14.96 18.45 -13.26
C ASN A 103 -15.41 19.71 -12.51
N ASP A 104 -14.82 20.00 -11.34
CA ASP A 104 -15.11 21.21 -10.57
C ASP A 104 -14.57 22.49 -11.25
N GLU A 105 -13.60 22.38 -12.17
CA GLU A 105 -12.97 23.50 -12.91
C GLU A 105 -13.34 23.53 -14.40
N VAL A 106 -14.64 23.31 -14.67
CA VAL A 106 -15.37 23.11 -15.95
C VAL A 106 -14.66 23.48 -17.26
N VAL A 107 -14.05 24.67 -17.40
CA VAL A 107 -13.48 25.12 -18.69
C VAL A 107 -12.04 24.62 -18.93
N ILE A 108 -11.20 24.61 -17.89
CA ILE A 108 -9.81 24.14 -17.99
C ILE A 108 -9.75 22.63 -17.75
N GLY A 109 -10.67 22.13 -16.91
CA GLY A 109 -10.80 20.71 -16.55
C GLY A 109 -10.93 19.78 -17.74
N ASP A 110 -11.83 20.07 -18.69
CA ASP A 110 -12.10 19.20 -19.84
C ASP A 110 -10.92 19.08 -20.81
N LEU A 111 -10.20 20.18 -21.06
CA LEU A 111 -9.01 20.18 -21.91
C LEU A 111 -7.89 19.35 -21.28
N VAL A 112 -7.62 19.57 -19.99
CA VAL A 112 -6.59 18.86 -19.25
C VAL A 112 -6.96 17.37 -19.12
N TYR A 113 -8.22 17.06 -18.83
CA TYR A 113 -8.73 15.69 -18.73
C TYR A 113 -8.52 14.92 -20.03
N ASN A 114 -8.92 15.47 -21.19
CA ASN A 114 -8.75 14.81 -22.48
C ASN A 114 -7.29 14.53 -22.83
N MET A 115 -6.36 15.38 -22.37
CA MET A 115 -4.92 15.15 -22.55
C MET A 115 -4.38 14.03 -21.67
N ILE A 116 -4.77 14.00 -20.39
CA ILE A 116 -4.18 13.07 -19.41
C ILE A 116 -4.91 11.74 -19.30
N GLN A 117 -6.19 11.65 -19.68
CA GLN A 117 -7.01 10.45 -19.50
C GLN A 117 -6.37 9.21 -20.13
N ARG A 118 -5.74 9.37 -21.31
CA ARG A 118 -5.03 8.29 -22.00
C ARG A 118 -3.82 7.80 -21.21
N GLU A 119 -3.05 8.71 -20.63
CA GLU A 119 -1.88 8.36 -19.80
C GLU A 119 -2.31 7.69 -18.49
N MET A 120 -3.41 8.14 -17.87
CA MET A 120 -3.96 7.51 -16.67
C MET A 120 -4.43 6.08 -16.95
N LEU A 121 -5.19 5.85 -18.02
CA LEU A 121 -5.63 4.51 -18.40
C LEU A 121 -4.45 3.62 -18.79
N ALA A 122 -3.45 4.16 -19.46
CA ALA A 122 -2.22 3.44 -19.79
C ALA A 122 -1.52 2.94 -18.52
N SER A 123 -1.41 3.75 -17.46
CA SER A 123 -0.79 3.33 -16.20
C SER A 123 -1.50 2.12 -15.56
N ILE A 124 -2.85 2.11 -15.57
CA ILE A 124 -3.66 1.02 -15.02
C ILE A 124 -3.49 -0.26 -15.85
N VAL A 125 -3.52 -0.14 -17.19
CA VAL A 125 -3.38 -1.28 -18.10
C VAL A 125 -1.98 -1.90 -18.00
N VAL A 126 -0.93 -1.06 -17.92
CA VAL A 126 0.45 -1.52 -17.73
C VAL A 126 0.58 -2.27 -16.40
N MET A 127 0.04 -1.73 -15.30
CA MET A 127 0.03 -2.42 -14.01
C MET A 127 -0.74 -3.74 -14.06
N ALA A 128 -1.91 -3.78 -14.70
CA ALA A 128 -2.71 -5.00 -14.85
C ALA A 128 -1.98 -6.08 -15.65
N GLY A 129 -1.43 -5.72 -16.82
CA GLY A 129 -0.70 -6.64 -17.69
C GLY A 129 0.53 -7.21 -17.00
N ILE A 130 1.31 -6.36 -16.33
CA ILE A 130 2.49 -6.79 -15.58
C ILE A 130 2.11 -7.66 -14.37
N THR A 131 1.03 -7.34 -13.66
CA THR A 131 0.55 -8.15 -12.54
C THR A 131 0.12 -9.55 -13.00
N ALA A 132 -0.52 -9.68 -14.16
CA ALA A 132 -0.87 -10.96 -14.75
C ALA A 132 0.38 -11.80 -15.10
N VAL A 133 1.39 -11.17 -15.72
CA VAL A 133 2.68 -11.83 -16.01
C VAL A 133 3.37 -12.27 -14.72
N PHE A 134 3.34 -11.44 -13.67
CA PHE A 134 3.88 -11.79 -12.36
C PHE A 134 3.15 -12.96 -11.70
N GLY A 135 1.83 -13.06 -11.86
CA GLY A 135 1.06 -14.21 -11.38
C GLY A 135 1.59 -15.52 -11.96
N VAL A 136 1.86 -15.55 -13.27
CA VAL A 136 2.44 -16.72 -13.95
C VAL A 136 3.89 -16.96 -13.50
N LEU A 137 4.73 -15.92 -13.45
CA LEU A 137 6.13 -16.06 -13.01
C LEU A 137 6.24 -16.58 -11.56
N THR A 138 5.33 -16.15 -10.69
CA THR A 138 5.31 -16.58 -9.29
C THR A 138 5.09 -18.08 -9.16
N TYR A 139 4.32 -18.70 -10.06
CA TYR A 139 4.16 -20.15 -10.10
C TYR A 139 5.50 -20.87 -10.38
N PHE A 140 6.27 -20.40 -11.37
CA PHE A 140 7.57 -20.96 -11.70
C PHE A 140 8.61 -20.75 -10.60
N VAL A 141 8.60 -19.56 -9.99
CA VAL A 141 9.44 -19.22 -8.83
C VAL A 141 9.09 -20.12 -7.65
N PHE A 142 7.80 -20.34 -7.37
CA PHE A 142 7.35 -21.22 -6.30
C PHE A 142 7.89 -22.64 -6.44
N HIS A 143 7.83 -23.19 -7.66
CA HIS A 143 8.39 -24.52 -7.92
C HIS A 143 9.91 -24.56 -7.73
N SER A 144 10.61 -23.55 -8.22
CA SER A 144 12.09 -23.47 -8.16
C SER A 144 12.61 -23.34 -6.72
N PHE A 145 12.00 -22.47 -5.90
CA PHE A 145 12.42 -22.24 -4.52
C PHE A 145 11.84 -23.26 -3.53
N GLY A 146 10.68 -23.86 -3.84
CA GLY A 146 10.09 -24.91 -3.01
C GLY A 146 11.01 -26.13 -2.85
N TRP A 147 11.76 -26.47 -3.91
CA TRP A 147 12.76 -27.53 -3.88
C TRP A 147 14.00 -27.18 -3.03
N GLU A 148 14.39 -25.90 -2.98
CA GLU A 148 15.49 -25.44 -2.11
C GLU A 148 15.10 -25.40 -0.63
N ILE A 149 13.86 -24.99 -0.32
CA ILE A 149 13.35 -24.97 1.06
C ILE A 149 13.24 -26.39 1.59
N TYR A 150 12.75 -27.34 0.77
CA TYR A 150 12.69 -28.76 1.13
C TYR A 150 14.07 -29.31 1.52
N LYS A 151 15.11 -28.97 0.76
CA LYS A 151 16.49 -29.40 1.05
C LYS A 151 17.08 -28.78 2.33
N ARG A 152 16.69 -27.56 2.71
CA ARG A 152 17.22 -26.86 3.89
C ARG A 152 16.51 -27.22 5.20
N VAL A 153 15.20 -27.40 5.18
CA VAL A 153 14.38 -27.62 6.40
C VAL A 153 14.25 -29.12 6.72
N GLY A 154 14.48 -30.00 5.75
CA GLY A 154 14.30 -31.44 5.91
C GLY A 154 12.82 -31.86 5.84
N ALA A 155 12.55 -33.13 6.14
CA ALA A 155 11.23 -33.74 6.01
C ALA A 155 10.29 -33.47 7.21
N ASP A 156 10.77 -32.80 8.27
CA ASP A 156 9.93 -32.53 9.44
C ASP A 156 8.87 -31.46 9.12
N MET A 157 7.62 -31.93 9.08
CA MET A 157 6.45 -31.12 8.78
C MET A 157 6.17 -30.04 9.84
N LYS A 158 6.59 -30.25 11.10
CA LYS A 158 6.38 -29.28 12.18
C LYS A 158 7.27 -28.05 12.02
N ILE A 159 8.57 -28.27 11.84
CA ILE A 159 9.57 -27.20 11.67
C ILE A 159 9.25 -26.39 10.40
N ARG A 160 8.87 -27.09 9.32
CA ARG A 160 8.44 -26.44 8.07
C ARG A 160 7.23 -25.52 8.26
N ARG A 161 6.22 -25.96 9.04
CA ARG A 161 5.03 -25.15 9.31
C ARG A 161 5.38 -23.89 10.11
N MET A 162 6.16 -24.04 11.18
CA MET A 162 6.60 -22.89 11.99
C MET A 162 7.36 -21.86 11.16
N TYR A 163 8.26 -22.32 10.28
CA TYR A 163 9.01 -21.44 9.39
C TYR A 163 8.14 -20.69 8.38
N ILE A 164 7.15 -21.37 7.79
CA ILE A 164 6.19 -20.74 6.86
C ILE A 164 5.36 -19.69 7.59
N ASN A 165 4.82 -20.02 8.78
CA ASN A 165 4.03 -19.09 9.58
C ASN A 165 4.85 -17.86 9.98
N TYR A 166 6.10 -18.04 10.42
CA TYR A 166 7.00 -16.94 10.74
C TYR A 166 7.20 -15.98 9.54
N ARG A 167 7.45 -16.53 8.35
CA ARG A 167 7.64 -15.73 7.14
C ARG A 167 6.36 -15.02 6.69
N LEU A 168 5.23 -15.70 6.81
CA LEU A 168 3.92 -15.13 6.51
C LEU A 168 3.58 -13.99 7.48
N LEU A 169 3.83 -14.16 8.78
CA LEU A 169 3.63 -13.13 9.79
C LEU A 169 4.48 -11.89 9.52
N VAL A 170 5.78 -12.05 9.23
CA VAL A 170 6.67 -10.93 8.90
C VAL A 170 6.22 -10.22 7.61
N LEU A 171 5.72 -10.96 6.62
CA LEU A 171 5.16 -10.39 5.40
C LEU A 171 3.90 -9.57 5.68
N LEU A 172 2.95 -10.12 6.45
CA LEU A 172 1.70 -9.45 6.80
C LEU A 172 1.96 -8.17 7.60
N LEU A 173 2.89 -8.20 8.56
CA LEU A 173 3.32 -7.02 9.31
C LEU A 173 3.92 -5.93 8.41
N LYS A 174 4.71 -6.30 7.40
CA LYS A 174 5.26 -5.36 6.42
C LYS A 174 4.14 -4.69 5.60
N MET A 175 3.16 -5.48 5.14
CA MET A 175 1.99 -4.96 4.42
C MET A 175 1.13 -4.07 5.29
N ASP A 176 0.86 -4.48 6.54
CA ASP A 176 0.07 -3.72 7.51
C ASP A 176 0.68 -2.34 7.73
N PHE A 177 2.00 -2.31 7.98
CA PHE A 177 2.74 -1.07 8.12
C PHE A 177 2.54 -0.13 6.92
N PHE A 178 2.65 -0.65 5.69
CA PHE A 178 2.48 0.16 4.49
C PHE A 178 1.05 0.70 4.36
N VAL A 179 0.04 -0.16 4.54
CA VAL A 179 -1.38 0.22 4.43
C VAL A 179 -1.74 1.25 5.51
N PHE A 180 -1.25 1.05 6.74
CA PHE A 180 -1.47 1.96 7.85
C PHE A 180 -0.86 3.34 7.60
N VAL A 181 0.41 3.39 7.17
CA VAL A 181 1.07 4.67 6.84
C VAL A 181 0.36 5.34 5.67
N GLY A 182 -0.02 4.59 4.64
CA GLY A 182 -0.80 5.10 3.52
C GLY A 182 -2.12 5.75 3.97
N PHE A 183 -2.87 5.08 4.85
CA PHE A 183 -4.07 5.63 5.46
C PHE A 183 -3.78 6.89 6.28
N ALA A 184 -2.80 6.84 7.19
CA ALA A 184 -2.50 7.94 8.09
C ALA A 184 -2.05 9.20 7.33
N VAL A 185 -1.14 9.06 6.36
CA VAL A 185 -0.69 10.17 5.50
C VAL A 185 -1.85 10.74 4.69
N SER A 186 -2.67 9.88 4.07
CA SER A 186 -3.86 10.31 3.33
C SER A 186 -4.81 11.08 4.25
N TYR A 187 -5.08 10.57 5.44
CA TYR A 187 -6.01 11.15 6.40
C TYR A 187 -5.52 12.50 6.92
N ILE A 188 -4.24 12.62 7.27
CA ILE A 188 -3.63 13.87 7.72
C ILE A 188 -3.77 14.96 6.66
N ILE A 189 -3.43 14.65 5.40
CA ILE A 189 -3.36 15.64 4.33
C ILE A 189 -4.74 15.99 3.78
N LEU A 190 -5.63 15.01 3.61
CA LEU A 190 -6.89 15.22 2.90
C LEU A 190 -8.05 15.68 3.79
N ILE A 191 -8.02 15.36 5.09
CA ILE A 191 -9.18 15.52 5.96
C ILE A 191 -8.89 16.48 7.13
N LEU A 192 -7.67 16.45 7.64
CA LEU A 192 -7.34 17.04 8.94
C LEU A 192 -6.90 18.49 8.75
N LYS A 193 -7.59 19.40 9.46
CA LYS A 193 -7.15 20.80 9.54
C LYS A 193 -6.14 20.94 10.67
N SER A 194 -5.15 21.80 10.51
CA SER A 194 -4.08 22.01 11.51
C SER A 194 -4.59 22.46 12.89
N SER A 195 -5.83 22.95 12.98
CA SER A 195 -6.49 23.35 14.24
C SER A 195 -7.16 22.20 14.99
N ASP A 196 -7.34 21.03 14.38
CA ASP A 196 -8.05 19.91 14.99
C ASP A 196 -7.11 19.16 15.94
N PRO A 197 -7.52 18.84 17.19
CA PRO A 197 -6.68 18.08 18.14
C PRO A 197 -6.32 16.68 17.64
N GLU A 198 -7.09 16.16 16.68
CA GLU A 198 -6.84 14.88 16.02
C GLU A 198 -5.57 14.89 15.15
N PHE A 199 -5.12 16.07 14.70
CA PHE A 199 -3.92 16.23 13.90
C PHE A 199 -2.66 15.72 14.62
N GLY A 200 -2.46 16.19 15.86
CA GLY A 200 -1.33 15.75 16.68
C GLY A 200 -1.38 14.25 16.98
N ILE A 201 -2.58 13.71 17.25
CA ILE A 201 -2.77 12.30 17.57
C ILE A 201 -2.42 11.42 16.37
N THR A 202 -2.94 11.74 15.17
CA THR A 202 -2.66 10.92 13.97
C THR A 202 -1.20 11.02 13.54
N ILE A 203 -0.56 12.18 13.69
CA ILE A 203 0.88 12.32 13.42
C ILE A 203 1.71 11.47 14.39
N ALA A 204 1.37 11.46 15.68
CA ALA A 204 2.05 10.62 16.66
C ALA A 204 1.83 9.12 16.42
N LEU A 205 0.74 8.75 15.75
CA LEU A 205 0.39 7.38 15.43
C LEU A 205 1.31 6.76 14.36
N VAL A 206 1.83 7.56 13.42
CA VAL A 206 2.75 7.10 12.37
C VAL A 206 4.09 6.57 12.92
N PRO A 207 4.84 7.29 13.77
CA PRO A 207 6.05 6.73 14.39
C PRO A 207 5.71 5.63 15.40
N LEU A 208 4.53 5.68 16.04
CA LEU A 208 4.09 4.59 16.91
C LEU A 208 4.00 3.27 16.15
N THR A 209 3.47 3.24 14.92
CA THR A 209 3.40 1.99 14.15
C THR A 209 4.77 1.45 13.74
N LEU A 210 5.75 2.32 13.47
CA LEU A 210 7.15 1.90 13.32
C LEU A 210 7.69 1.24 14.60
N MET A 211 7.35 1.79 15.77
CA MET A 211 7.71 1.17 17.05
C MET A 211 7.04 -0.19 17.21
N VAL A 212 5.76 -0.33 16.87
CA VAL A 212 5.06 -1.63 16.93
C VAL A 212 5.70 -2.66 16.00
N LEU A 213 6.06 -2.27 14.76
CA LEU A 213 6.73 -3.16 13.81
C LEU A 213 8.10 -3.63 14.33
N SER A 214 8.88 -2.72 14.91
CA SER A 214 10.20 -3.06 15.48
C SER A 214 10.06 -3.94 16.73
N LEU A 215 9.07 -3.68 17.59
CA LEU A 215 8.73 -4.54 18.73
C LEU A 215 8.29 -5.94 18.28
N ALA A 216 7.48 -6.04 17.23
CA ALA A 216 7.06 -7.33 16.67
C ALA A 216 8.27 -8.13 16.17
N PHE A 217 9.15 -7.50 15.39
CA PHE A 217 10.36 -8.17 14.90
C PHE A 217 11.31 -8.60 16.02
N TRP A 218 11.44 -7.76 17.06
CA TRP A 218 12.27 -8.07 18.23
C TRP A 218 11.66 -9.19 19.08
N GLY A 219 10.35 -9.13 19.35
CA GLY A 219 9.61 -10.14 20.09
C GLY A 219 9.67 -11.51 19.42
N LEU A 220 9.52 -11.54 18.09
CA LEU A 220 9.67 -12.75 17.28
C LEU A 220 11.07 -13.37 17.37
N ARG A 221 12.12 -12.55 17.34
CA ARG A 221 13.52 -13.05 17.42
C ARG A 221 13.91 -13.55 18.81
N ARG A 222 13.33 -12.98 19.86
CA ARG A 222 13.63 -13.32 21.25
C ARG A 222 12.63 -14.31 21.85
N GLU A 223 11.64 -14.74 21.08
CA GLU A 223 10.52 -15.59 21.53
C GLU A 223 9.86 -15.04 22.81
N SER A 224 9.82 -13.71 22.94
CA SER A 224 9.28 -13.05 24.14
C SER A 224 7.76 -13.01 24.08
N VAL A 225 7.14 -13.83 24.93
CA VAL A 225 5.67 -13.93 25.04
C VAL A 225 5.04 -12.57 25.35
N TRP A 226 5.66 -11.77 26.23
CA TRP A 226 5.18 -10.43 26.59
C TRP A 226 5.19 -9.47 25.40
N ALA A 227 6.26 -9.47 24.60
CA ALA A 227 6.35 -8.62 23.42
C ALA A 227 5.33 -9.03 22.33
N MET A 228 5.01 -10.31 22.22
CA MET A 228 3.97 -10.78 21.30
C MET A 228 2.57 -10.39 21.76
N TRP A 229 2.28 -10.50 23.06
CA TRP A 229 1.00 -10.03 23.61
C TRP A 229 0.79 -8.53 23.43
N THR A 230 1.82 -7.71 23.63
CA THR A 230 1.72 -6.26 23.40
C THR A 230 1.42 -5.95 21.93
N VAL A 231 2.05 -6.65 20.99
CA VAL A 231 1.78 -6.51 19.55
C VAL A 231 0.33 -6.90 19.23
N VAL A 232 -0.17 -8.02 19.76
CA VAL A 232 -1.56 -8.45 19.55
C VAL A 232 -2.56 -7.40 20.07
N VAL A 233 -2.34 -6.87 21.28
CA VAL A 233 -3.19 -5.82 21.85
C VAL A 233 -3.16 -4.55 20.98
N LEU A 234 -1.99 -4.16 20.47
CA LEU A 234 -1.86 -2.99 19.61
C LEU A 234 -2.50 -3.20 18.23
N LEU A 235 -2.45 -4.41 17.66
CA LEU A 235 -3.16 -4.75 16.43
C LEU A 235 -4.68 -4.70 16.63
N CYS A 236 -5.19 -5.18 17.77
CA CYS A 236 -6.61 -5.03 18.13
C CYS A 236 -7.00 -3.56 18.36
N ALA A 237 -6.13 -2.75 18.94
CA ALA A 237 -6.37 -1.31 19.08
C ALA A 237 -6.38 -0.60 17.72
N SER A 238 -5.48 -0.99 16.82
CA SER A 238 -5.42 -0.52 15.43
C SER A 238 -6.71 -0.83 14.67
N SER A 239 -7.20 -2.07 14.74
CA SER A 239 -8.46 -2.44 14.09
C SER A 239 -9.66 -1.66 14.64
N ALA A 240 -9.74 -1.48 15.96
CA ALA A 240 -10.75 -0.63 16.59
C ALA A 240 -10.67 0.83 16.11
N TYR A 241 -9.46 1.39 15.97
CA TYR A 241 -9.25 2.73 15.45
C TYR A 241 -9.73 2.87 13.99
N PHE A 242 -9.44 1.90 13.12
CA PHE A 242 -9.94 1.89 11.74
C PHE A 242 -11.46 1.83 11.67
N VAL A 243 -12.09 0.96 12.46
CA VAL A 243 -13.56 0.85 12.52
C VAL A 243 -14.17 2.16 13.02
N PHE A 244 -13.62 2.77 14.07
CA PHE A 244 -14.06 4.07 14.58
C PHE A 244 -13.97 5.18 13.52
N LYS A 245 -12.84 5.28 12.81
CA LYS A 245 -12.65 6.29 11.76
C LYS A 245 -13.57 6.05 10.57
N CYS A 246 -13.79 4.79 10.19
CA CYS A 246 -14.75 4.42 9.16
C CYS A 246 -16.17 4.85 9.57
N ALA A 247 -16.62 4.49 10.77
CA ALA A 247 -17.94 4.88 11.28
C ALA A 247 -18.15 6.40 11.29
N ARG A 248 -17.14 7.15 11.73
CA ARG A 248 -17.18 8.62 11.75
C ARG A 248 -17.26 9.24 10.36
N MET A 249 -16.66 8.60 9.36
CA MET A 249 -16.73 9.07 7.98
C MET A 249 -18.14 8.95 7.38
N TYR A 250 -18.96 8.04 7.90
CA TYR A 250 -20.35 7.84 7.50
C TYR A 250 -21.37 8.58 8.40
N ASP A 251 -20.91 9.34 9.40
CA ASP A 251 -21.81 10.15 10.23
C ASP A 251 -22.43 11.29 9.39
N PRO A 252 -23.77 11.38 9.30
CA PRO A 252 -24.46 12.42 8.52
C PRO A 252 -24.09 13.84 8.94
N LYS A 253 -23.64 14.06 10.18
CA LYS A 253 -23.23 15.39 10.67
C LYS A 253 -21.94 15.91 10.03
N GLN A 254 -21.11 15.03 9.45
CA GLN A 254 -19.80 15.39 8.88
C GLN A 254 -19.70 15.05 7.40
N GLU A 255 -20.81 14.71 6.74
CA GLU A 255 -20.82 14.20 5.38
C GLU A 255 -20.11 15.11 4.37
N ALA A 256 -20.31 16.42 4.47
CA ALA A 256 -19.69 17.41 3.58
C ALA A 256 -18.15 17.41 3.68
N LYS A 257 -17.57 17.08 4.83
CA LYS A 257 -16.10 17.05 5.04
C LYS A 257 -15.45 15.81 4.41
N TYR A 258 -16.22 14.74 4.17
CA TYR A 258 -15.69 13.45 3.75
C TYR A 258 -16.16 13.01 2.36
N ALA A 259 -17.15 13.67 1.77
CA ALA A 259 -17.85 13.23 0.55
C ALA A 259 -16.90 12.77 -0.57
N THR A 260 -15.90 13.59 -0.90
CA THR A 260 -14.93 13.30 -1.98
C THR A 260 -13.96 12.18 -1.58
N GLN A 261 -13.52 12.15 -0.32
CA GLN A 261 -12.43 11.30 0.16
C GLN A 261 -12.88 9.90 0.62
N LYS A 262 -14.18 9.73 0.85
CA LYS A 262 -14.82 8.50 1.37
C LYS A 262 -14.34 7.21 0.70
N PRO A 263 -14.37 7.07 -0.66
CA PRO A 263 -14.12 5.78 -1.29
C PRO A 263 -12.71 5.23 -1.04
N MET A 264 -11.69 6.10 -1.11
CA MET A 264 -10.30 5.70 -0.90
C MET A 264 -10.01 5.38 0.56
N MET A 265 -10.56 6.16 1.50
CA MET A 265 -10.38 5.90 2.93
C MET A 265 -11.06 4.61 3.38
N THR A 266 -12.24 4.30 2.84
CA THR A 266 -12.88 3.00 3.08
C THR A 266 -12.07 1.84 2.53
N TYR A 267 -11.47 2.01 1.35
CA TYR A 267 -10.63 0.97 0.77
C TYR A 267 -9.42 0.67 1.67
N TYR A 268 -8.70 1.68 2.14
CA TYR A 268 -7.60 1.49 3.11
C TYR A 268 -8.08 0.79 4.39
N THR A 269 -9.24 1.19 4.92
CA THR A 269 -9.82 0.59 6.13
C THR A 269 -10.09 -0.91 5.92
N VAL A 270 -10.75 -1.27 4.81
CA VAL A 270 -11.08 -2.67 4.50
C VAL A 270 -9.81 -3.50 4.32
N VAL A 271 -8.83 -3.00 3.55
CA VAL A 271 -7.56 -3.71 3.34
C VAL A 271 -6.81 -3.89 4.67
N SER A 272 -6.73 -2.87 5.50
CA SER A 272 -6.06 -2.98 6.81
C SER A 272 -6.75 -4.00 7.70
N LEU A 273 -8.09 -3.99 7.79
CA LEU A 273 -8.82 -4.98 8.59
C LEU A 273 -8.55 -6.42 8.11
N VAL A 274 -8.48 -6.64 6.80
CA VAL A 274 -8.14 -7.96 6.22
C VAL A 274 -6.70 -8.36 6.60
N VAL A 275 -5.74 -7.45 6.50
CA VAL A 275 -4.34 -7.73 6.85
C VAL A 275 -4.19 -8.00 8.35
N VAL A 276 -4.83 -7.21 9.21
CA VAL A 276 -4.80 -7.41 10.67
C VAL A 276 -5.46 -8.74 11.05
N ALA A 277 -6.62 -9.07 10.46
CA ALA A 277 -7.28 -10.34 10.69
C ALA A 277 -6.40 -11.53 10.26
N GLY A 278 -5.74 -11.41 9.11
CA GLY A 278 -4.77 -12.40 8.65
C GLY A 278 -3.58 -12.55 9.59
N THR A 279 -3.12 -11.44 10.20
CA THR A 279 -2.00 -11.41 11.14
C THR A 279 -2.37 -12.07 12.48
N LEU A 280 -3.57 -11.81 12.99
CA LEU A 280 -4.06 -12.38 14.25
C LEU A 280 -4.35 -13.88 14.19
N HIS A 281 -4.61 -14.42 12.99
CA HIS A 281 -4.84 -15.85 12.78
C HIS A 281 -3.55 -16.68 12.84
N GLN A 282 -2.37 -16.07 12.60
CA GLN A 282 -1.08 -16.78 12.55
C GLN A 282 -0.48 -16.97 13.93
#